data_AF-A0A7V8XNK4-F1
#
_entry.id   AF-A0A7V8XNK4-F1
#
_cell.length_a   1.000
_cell.length_b   1.000
_cell.length_c   1.000
_cell.angle_alpha   90.00
_cell.angle_beta   90.00
_cell.angle_gamma   90.00
#
_symmetry.space_group_name_H-M   'P 1'
#
loop_
_entity.id
_entity.type
_entity.pdbx_description
1 polymer ?
#
loop_
_entity_poly.entity_id
_entity_poly.type
_entity_poly.pdbx_seq_one_letter_code
_entity_poly.pdbx_strand_id
1 'polypeptide(L)'
;MTVRFPRSDERPPSDFAVAAEDAARLAAAAGPLVEQATNVQWYELPGSDVDRAAFTLCRLRRTMAARGGGPQHGDEAVRRVLAEASPDALVWFASRALSYLDESGFPDAVAPWFREDKLLAD
;
A
#
# COMPACT_ATOMS: atom_id res chain seq x y z
N MET A 1 21.62 32.93 13.78
CA MET A 1 21.23 32.19 12.56
C MET A 1 19.72 32.07 12.58
N THR A 2 19.02 32.96 11.89
CA THR A 2 17.57 33.11 11.99
C THR A 2 16.93 32.30 10.87
N VAL A 3 16.26 31.19 11.22
CA VAL A 3 15.51 30.39 10.25
C VAL A 3 14.23 31.15 9.93
N ARG A 4 14.14 31.69 8.70
CA ARG A 4 12.89 32.24 8.15
C ARG A 4 12.06 31.08 7.63
N PHE A 5 10.85 30.93 8.16
CA PHE A 5 9.84 30.06 7.57
C PHE A 5 9.24 30.75 6.33
N PRO A 6 9.03 30.02 5.21
CA PRO A 6 8.45 30.59 4.02
C PRO A 6 6.99 31.01 4.25
N ARG A 7 6.61 32.14 3.66
CA ARG A 7 5.24 32.68 3.69
C ARG A 7 4.34 31.84 2.78
N SER A 8 3.06 31.71 3.15
CA SER A 8 2.03 30.87 2.53
C SER A 8 1.65 31.18 1.07
N ASP A 9 2.39 32.06 0.38
CA ASP A 9 2.19 32.43 -1.04
C ASP A 9 3.33 31.96 -1.95
N GLU A 10 4.32 31.24 -1.42
CA GLU A 10 5.34 30.61 -2.26
C GLU A 10 4.78 29.34 -2.90
N ARG A 11 4.68 29.37 -4.24
CA ARG A 11 4.38 28.19 -5.06
C ARG A 11 5.28 27.04 -4.60
N PRO A 12 4.73 25.87 -4.28
CA PRO A 12 5.53 24.77 -3.77
C PRO A 12 6.68 24.50 -4.73
N PRO A 13 7.90 24.19 -4.23
CA PRO A 13 9.03 23.86 -5.09
C PRO A 13 8.60 22.78 -6.10
N SER A 14 9.10 22.86 -7.33
CA SER A 14 8.67 21.99 -8.45
C SER A 14 8.62 20.52 -8.08
N ASP A 15 9.55 20.06 -7.26
CA ASP A 15 9.68 18.67 -6.84
C ASP A 15 8.49 18.23 -5.97
N PHE A 16 7.94 19.13 -5.15
CA PHE A 16 6.71 18.87 -4.39
C PHE A 16 5.48 18.84 -5.29
N ALA A 17 5.46 19.66 -6.35
CA ALA A 17 4.36 19.64 -7.33
C ALA A 17 4.36 18.32 -8.13
N VAL A 18 5.53 17.86 -8.58
CA VAL A 18 5.70 16.56 -9.26
C VAL A 18 5.33 15.39 -8.34
N ALA A 19 5.75 15.42 -7.08
CA ALA A 19 5.38 14.39 -6.10
C ALA A 19 3.86 14.37 -5.80
N ALA A 20 3.21 15.53 -5.82
CA ALA A 20 1.76 15.63 -5.63
C ALA A 20 0.99 15.08 -6.83
N GLU A 21 1.45 15.38 -8.05
CA GLU A 21 0.87 14.85 -9.30
C GLU A 21 1.05 13.32 -9.38
N ASP A 22 2.24 12.82 -9.01
CA ASP A 22 2.52 11.38 -8.95
C ASP A 22 1.60 10.66 -7.97
N ALA A 23 1.39 11.23 -6.78
CA ALA A 23 0.47 10.67 -5.80
C ALA A 23 -0.97 10.62 -6.32
N ALA A 24 -1.44 11.70 -6.96
CA ALA A 24 -2.77 11.78 -7.53
C ALA A 24 -2.97 10.74 -8.65
N ARG A 25 -1.98 10.61 -9.54
CA ARG A 25 -1.98 9.61 -10.62
C ARG A 25 -2.02 8.18 -10.07
N LEU A 26 -1.21 7.88 -9.05
CA LEU A 26 -1.19 6.56 -8.42
C LEU A 26 -2.52 6.24 -7.74
N ALA A 27 -3.12 7.20 -7.03
CA ALA A 27 -4.42 7.01 -6.39
C ALA A 27 -5.53 6.75 -7.42
N ALA A 28 -5.56 7.52 -8.51
CA ALA A 28 -6.54 7.35 -9.58
C ALA A 28 -6.40 6.00 -10.32
N ALA A 29 -5.17 5.49 -10.47
CA ALA A 29 -4.92 4.22 -11.14
C ALA A 29 -5.20 2.99 -10.26
N ALA A 30 -5.00 3.11 -8.94
CA ALA A 30 -4.98 1.96 -8.05
C ALA A 30 -6.33 1.26 -7.93
N GLY A 31 -7.44 2.00 -7.77
CA GLY A 31 -8.78 1.43 -7.63
C GLY A 31 -9.19 0.54 -8.83
N PRO A 32 -9.15 1.06 -10.07
CA PRO A 32 -9.47 0.27 -11.25
C PRO A 32 -8.61 -0.99 -11.42
N LEU A 33 -7.32 -0.93 -11.05
CA LEU A 33 -6.42 -2.09 -11.12
C LEU A 33 -6.80 -3.16 -10.10
N VAL A 34 -7.22 -2.76 -8.90
CA VAL A 34 -7.68 -3.69 -7.86
C VAL A 34 -8.95 -4.42 -8.33
N GLU A 35 -9.89 -3.72 -8.96
CA GLU A 35 -11.09 -4.36 -9.51
C GLU A 35 -10.78 -5.39 -10.59
N GLN A 36 -9.88 -5.04 -11.52
CA GLN A 36 -9.49 -5.90 -12.64
C GLN A 36 -8.79 -7.18 -12.19
N ALA A 37 -8.14 -7.15 -11.03
CA ALA A 37 -7.37 -8.26 -10.49
C ALA A 37 -8.20 -9.52 -10.19
N THR A 38 -9.52 -9.39 -10.01
CA THR A 38 -10.46 -10.47 -9.63
C THR A 38 -10.55 -11.65 -10.60
N ASN A 39 -10.11 -11.50 -11.85
CA ASN A 39 -10.34 -12.49 -12.91
C ASN A 39 -9.06 -13.18 -13.44
N VAL A 40 -7.91 -13.02 -12.78
CA VAL A 40 -6.62 -13.50 -13.29
C VAL A 40 -6.02 -14.60 -12.42
N GLN A 41 -5.65 -15.73 -13.04
CA GLN A 41 -4.85 -16.78 -12.39
C GLN A 41 -3.40 -16.30 -12.21
N TRP A 42 -2.89 -16.46 -11.00
CA TRP A 42 -1.74 -15.73 -10.44
C TRP A 42 -0.43 -16.51 -10.49
N TYR A 43 -0.50 -17.85 -10.53
CA TYR A 43 0.69 -18.71 -10.57
C TYR A 43 1.27 -18.90 -11.98
N GLU A 44 0.50 -18.54 -13.01
CA GLU A 44 0.84 -18.93 -14.38
C GLU A 44 1.69 -17.88 -15.10
N LEU A 45 1.59 -16.59 -14.71
CA LEU A 45 2.22 -15.49 -15.44
C LEU A 45 2.72 -14.36 -14.52
N PRO A 46 4.02 -14.00 -14.57
CA PRO A 46 4.51 -12.82 -13.88
C PRO A 46 3.98 -11.54 -14.56
N GLY A 47 3.72 -10.50 -13.76
CA GLY A 47 3.23 -9.21 -14.28
C GLY A 47 1.73 -9.20 -14.53
N SER A 48 0.98 -10.03 -13.80
CA SER A 48 -0.47 -10.09 -13.82
C SER A 48 -1.11 -8.76 -13.38
N ASP A 49 -2.41 -8.60 -13.63
CA ASP A 49 -3.15 -7.42 -13.15
C ASP A 49 -3.11 -7.30 -11.61
N VAL A 50 -3.02 -8.43 -10.90
CA VAL A 50 -2.81 -8.48 -9.45
C VAL A 50 -1.44 -7.90 -9.08
N ASP A 51 -0.37 -8.30 -9.78
CA ASP A 51 0.99 -7.76 -9.55
C ASP A 51 1.03 -6.26 -9.80
N ARG A 52 0.35 -5.81 -10.86
CA ARG A 52 0.27 -4.39 -11.22
C ARG A 52 -0.52 -3.60 -10.19
N ALA A 53 -1.63 -4.13 -9.68
CA ALA A 53 -2.41 -3.52 -8.61
C ALA A 53 -1.58 -3.41 -7.32
N ALA A 54 -0.94 -4.50 -6.90
CA ALA A 54 -0.10 -4.54 -5.70
C ALA A 54 1.09 -3.57 -5.82
N PHE A 55 1.78 -3.57 -6.97
CA PHE A 55 2.87 -2.63 -7.26
C PHE A 55 2.42 -1.17 -7.15
N THR A 56 1.25 -0.85 -7.73
CA THR A 56 0.69 0.52 -7.71
C THR A 56 0.32 0.95 -6.29
N LEU A 57 -0.32 0.09 -5.50
CA LEU A 57 -0.65 0.35 -4.10
C LEU A 57 0.62 0.54 -3.24
N CYS A 58 1.65 -0.29 -3.42
CA CYS A 58 2.92 -0.13 -2.72
C CYS A 58 3.61 1.20 -3.08
N ARG A 59 3.56 1.63 -4.35
CA ARG A 59 4.08 2.94 -4.74
C ARG A 59 3.28 4.08 -4.13
N LEU A 60 1.95 4.00 -4.18
CA LEU A 60 1.07 4.97 -3.54
C LEU A 60 1.41 5.13 -2.05
N ARG A 61 1.53 4.01 -1.34
CA ARG A 61 1.90 3.98 0.09
C ARG A 61 3.21 4.72 0.33
N ARG A 62 4.26 4.40 -0.43
CA ARG A 62 5.59 5.02 -0.27
C ARG A 62 5.57 6.51 -0.58
N THR A 63 4.92 6.90 -1.68
CA THR A 63 4.79 8.31 -2.08
C THR A 63 4.03 9.11 -1.02
N MET A 64 2.92 8.59 -0.52
CA MET A 64 2.10 9.28 0.48
C MET A 64 2.75 9.29 1.87
N ALA A 65 3.49 8.24 2.23
CA ALA A 65 4.31 8.24 3.44
C ALA A 65 5.41 9.31 3.38
N ALA A 66 6.11 9.43 2.26
CA ALA A 66 7.14 10.45 2.06
C ALA A 66 6.54 11.86 2.11
N ARG A 67 5.41 12.08 1.43
CA ARG A 67 4.72 13.37 1.40
C ARG A 67 4.16 13.78 2.76
N GLY A 68 3.59 12.84 3.51
CA GLY A 68 3.00 13.10 4.83
C GLY A 68 4.00 13.04 5.98
N GLY A 69 5.26 12.68 5.73
CA GLY A 69 6.29 12.58 6.78
C GLY A 69 6.14 11.38 7.71
N GLY A 70 5.47 10.31 7.28
CA GLY A 70 5.34 9.10 8.08
C GLY A 70 4.49 7.99 7.44
N PRO A 71 4.72 6.72 7.80
CA PRO A 71 4.06 5.55 7.20
C PRO A 71 2.53 5.59 7.29
N GLN A 72 1.97 6.19 8.35
CA GLN A 72 0.53 6.31 8.58
C GLN A 72 -0.21 7.01 7.42
N HIS A 73 0.42 8.00 6.77
CA HIS A 73 -0.18 8.70 5.63
C HIS A 73 -0.21 7.82 4.37
N GLY A 74 0.81 6.97 4.22
CA GLY A 74 0.84 5.95 3.18
C GLY A 74 -0.27 4.92 3.38
N ASP A 75 -0.40 4.43 4.61
CA ASP A 75 -1.41 3.43 4.97
C ASP A 75 -2.83 3.99 4.80
N GLU A 76 -3.08 5.23 5.22
CA GLU A 76 -4.37 5.89 5.05
C GLU A 76 -4.73 6.04 3.57
N ALA A 77 -3.79 6.44 2.71
CA ALA A 77 -4.02 6.57 1.28
C ALA A 77 -4.40 5.22 0.63
N VAL A 78 -3.71 4.14 1.01
CA VAL A 78 -4.06 2.78 0.56
C VAL A 78 -5.43 2.37 1.06
N ARG A 79 -5.76 2.62 2.34
CA ARG A 79 -7.08 2.29 2.90
C ARG A 79 -8.21 3.01 2.17
N ARG A 80 -8.02 4.28 1.77
CA ARG A 80 -9.03 5.02 1.00
C ARG A 80 -9.31 4.36 -0.35
N VAL A 81 -8.27 3.96 -1.09
CA VAL A 81 -8.45 3.24 -2.36
C VAL A 81 -9.15 1.90 -2.14
N LEU A 82 -8.73 1.13 -1.14
CA LEU A 82 -9.34 -0.18 -0.86
C LEU A 82 -10.78 -0.05 -0.34
N ALA A 83 -11.14 1.04 0.34
CA ALA A 83 -12.51 1.27 0.80
C ALA A 83 -13.51 1.49 -0.34
N GLU A 84 -13.02 1.88 -1.53
CA GLU A 84 -13.84 2.05 -2.73
C GLU A 84 -13.93 0.77 -3.58
N ALA A 85 -13.12 -0.25 -3.25
CA ALA A 85 -13.09 -1.50 -3.99
C ALA A 85 -14.25 -2.44 -3.61
N SER A 86 -14.65 -3.29 -4.55
CA SER A 86 -15.66 -4.32 -4.37
C SER A 86 -15.19 -5.37 -3.35
N PRO A 87 -16.12 -5.98 -2.59
CA PRO A 87 -15.78 -7.04 -1.64
C PRO A 87 -15.02 -8.20 -2.29
N ASP A 88 -15.39 -8.59 -3.52
CA ASP A 88 -14.73 -9.68 -4.25
C ASP A 88 -13.27 -9.32 -4.58
N ALA A 89 -13.01 -8.08 -5.02
CA ALA A 89 -11.66 -7.58 -5.25
C ALA A 89 -10.83 -7.54 -3.97
N LEU A 90 -11.43 -7.16 -2.84
CA LEU A 90 -10.77 -7.16 -1.55
C LEU A 90 -10.40 -8.57 -1.07
N VAL A 91 -11.33 -9.53 -1.18
CA VAL A 91 -11.08 -10.94 -0.84
C VAL A 91 -9.96 -11.50 -1.69
N TRP A 92 -9.99 -11.23 -3.00
CA TRP A 92 -8.97 -11.68 -3.94
C TRP A 92 -7.59 -11.07 -3.65
N PHE A 93 -7.53 -9.76 -3.39
CA PHE A 93 -6.27 -9.10 -3.06
C PHE A 93 -5.72 -9.54 -1.70
N ALA A 94 -6.58 -9.74 -0.70
CA ALA A 94 -6.19 -10.21 0.62
C ALA A 94 -5.63 -11.64 0.60
N SER A 95 -6.22 -12.54 -0.19
CA SER A 95 -5.70 -13.91 -0.34
C SER A 95 -4.29 -13.91 -0.95
N ARG A 96 -4.01 -13.03 -1.93
CA ARG A 96 -2.65 -12.87 -2.47
C ARG A 96 -1.70 -12.27 -1.45
N ALA A 97 -2.12 -11.25 -0.71
CA ALA A 97 -1.28 -10.63 0.32
C ALA A 97 -0.84 -11.65 1.38
N LEU A 98 -1.75 -12.53 1.82
CA LEU A 98 -1.43 -13.63 2.74
C LEU A 98 -0.44 -14.63 2.13
N SER A 99 -0.65 -15.02 0.86
CA SER A 99 0.26 -15.94 0.17
C SER A 99 1.66 -15.35 0.03
N TYR A 100 1.76 -14.05 -0.31
CA TYR A 100 3.05 -13.36 -0.37
C TYR A 100 3.74 -13.28 0.99
N LEU A 101 2.98 -13.04 2.07
CA LEU A 101 3.51 -13.06 3.43
C LEU A 101 4.11 -14.44 3.74
N ASP A 102 3.34 -15.51 3.49
CA ASP A 102 3.76 -16.91 3.69
C ASP A 102 5.05 -17.24 2.92
N GLU A 103 5.10 -16.87 1.64
CA GLU A 103 6.24 -17.09 0.75
C GLU A 103 7.48 -16.24 1.14
N SER A 104 7.29 -15.15 1.89
CA SER A 104 8.35 -14.18 2.21
C SER A 104 8.88 -14.28 3.64
N GLY A 105 8.59 -15.36 4.34
CA GLY A 105 9.13 -15.65 5.68
C GLY A 105 8.25 -15.19 6.84
N PHE A 106 7.03 -14.72 6.58
CA PHE A 106 5.95 -14.82 7.57
C PHE A 106 5.34 -16.23 7.44
N PRO A 107 4.70 -16.84 8.47
CA PRO A 107 4.64 -16.40 9.85
C PRO A 107 5.92 -16.68 10.65
N ASP A 108 6.92 -17.36 10.09
CA ASP A 108 8.14 -17.76 10.81
C ASP A 108 8.85 -16.57 11.49
N ALA A 109 8.88 -15.40 10.83
CA ALA A 109 9.44 -14.18 11.37
C ALA A 109 8.73 -13.67 12.63
N VAL A 110 7.46 -14.03 12.83
CA VAL A 110 6.63 -13.56 13.94
C VAL A 110 6.30 -14.66 14.95
N ALA A 111 6.47 -15.92 14.58
CA ALA A 111 6.21 -17.09 15.41
C ALA A 111 6.85 -17.01 16.82
N PRO A 112 8.08 -16.48 17.02
CA PRO A 112 8.67 -16.33 18.35
C PRO A 112 7.86 -15.47 19.33
N TRP A 113 6.98 -14.60 18.85
CA TRP A 113 6.11 -13.75 19.67
C TRP A 113 4.78 -14.41 20.04
N PHE A 114 4.44 -15.54 19.40
CA PHE A 114 3.17 -16.25 19.57
C PHE A 114 3.33 -17.60 20.29
N ARG A 115 4.42 -17.80 21.06
CA ARG A 115 4.68 -19.06 21.78
C ARG A 115 3.40 -19.62 22.42
N GLU A 116 3.04 -20.83 22.00
CA GLU A 116 1.81 -21.54 22.39
C GLU A 116 1.76 -21.90 23.89
N ASP A 117 2.83 -21.65 24.64
CA ASP A 117 3.00 -21.99 26.07
C ASP A 117 2.17 -21.14 27.05
N LYS A 118 1.28 -20.25 26.57
CA LYS A 118 0.36 -19.47 27.43
C LYS A 118 -1.12 -19.75 27.22
N LEU A 119 -1.51 -20.63 26.29
CA LEU A 119 -2.92 -20.93 26.01
C LEU A 119 -3.39 -22.29 26.54
N LEU A 120 -2.50 -23.08 27.16
CA LEU A 120 -2.84 -24.35 27.81
C LEU A 120 -2.54 -24.37 29.33
N ALA A 121 -2.31 -23.20 29.92
CA ALA A 121 -2.07 -23.04 31.35
C ALA A 121 -3.01 -21.96 31.93
N ASP A 122 -4.32 -22.15 31.76
CA ASP A 122 -5.39 -21.64 32.62
C ASP A 122 -6.64 -22.52 32.46
#